data_AF-A0A533SHL2-F1
#
_entry.id   AF-A0A533SHL2-F1
#
_cell.length_a   1.000
_cell.length_b   1.000
_cell.length_c   1.000
_cell.angle_alpha   90.00
_cell.angle_beta   90.00
_cell.angle_gamma   90.00
#
_symmetry.space_group_name_H-M   'P 1'
#
loop_
_entity.id
_entity.type
_entity.pdbx_description
1 polymer ?
#
loop_
_entity_poly.entity_id
_entity_poly.type
_entity_poly.pdbx_seq_one_letter_code
_entity_poly.pdbx_strand_id
1 'polypeptide(L)'
;VHHRGAESLGYVFEEKGRRPFLPEKAEALNIPQGPWRRDLVEGRAGRLPDGRVIQPDEVLGDFHPGTRLVVVGDSGETESLLEICRGADALVIESTYLDEEADMAKQFGHLTARRSADLAARAGVGRLLLTHISRRYREKDVQQEAQDVFPNTEVARDFDSFQIRRAEE
;
A
#
# COMPACT_ATOMS: atom_id res chain seq x y z
N VAL A 1 -3.91 16.17 0.26
CA VAL A 1 -2.48 16.50 0.21
C VAL A 1 -2.35 18.00 0.31
N HIS A 2 -1.54 18.52 1.24
CA HIS A 2 -1.32 19.95 1.37
C HIS A 2 -0.04 20.34 0.65
N HIS A 3 -0.15 21.19 -0.38
CA HIS A 3 0.98 21.74 -1.15
C HIS A 3 0.78 23.24 -1.39
N ARG A 4 1.87 23.98 -1.65
CA ARG A 4 1.81 25.43 -1.82
C ARG A 4 1.40 25.77 -3.27
N GLY A 5 0.38 26.62 -3.42
CA GLY A 5 0.12 27.34 -4.69
C GLY A 5 -0.73 26.61 -5.74
N ALA A 6 -0.86 25.28 -5.66
CA ALA A 6 -1.75 24.51 -6.53
C ALA A 6 -2.43 23.37 -5.76
N GLU A 7 -3.53 22.86 -6.31
CA GLU A 7 -4.14 21.63 -5.82
C GLU A 7 -3.21 20.44 -6.10
N SER A 8 -2.92 19.66 -5.06
CA SER A 8 -2.19 18.39 -5.16
C SER A 8 -3.07 17.26 -4.64
N LEU A 9 -2.98 16.11 -5.29
CA LEU A 9 -3.78 14.93 -4.98
C LEU A 9 -2.87 13.75 -4.61
N GLY A 10 -3.43 12.86 -3.82
CA GLY A 10 -2.86 11.55 -3.55
C GLY A 10 -3.92 10.48 -3.86
N TYR A 11 -3.46 9.30 -4.23
CA TYR A 11 -4.31 8.18 -4.62
C TYR A 11 -3.98 6.96 -3.79
N VAL A 12 -5.02 6.23 -3.39
CA VAL A 12 -4.92 4.92 -2.78
C VAL A 12 -5.42 3.91 -3.80
N PHE A 13 -4.56 2.96 -4.15
CA PHE A 13 -4.91 1.80 -4.95
C PHE A 13 -4.97 0.59 -4.03
N GLU A 14 -6.16 0.01 -3.91
CA GLU A 14 -6.40 -1.11 -2.99
C GLU A 14 -7.13 -2.23 -3.73
N GLU A 15 -6.50 -3.41 -3.75
CA GLU A 15 -7.15 -4.61 -4.25
C GLU A 15 -8.21 -5.08 -3.26
N LYS A 16 -9.28 -5.70 -3.78
CA LYS A 16 -10.26 -6.35 -2.91
C LYS A 16 -9.58 -7.52 -2.19
N GLY A 17 -9.67 -7.52 -0.87
CA GLY A 17 -9.32 -8.71 -0.09
C GLY A 17 -10.23 -9.88 -0.43
N ARG A 18 -9.76 -11.09 -0.13
CA ARG A 18 -10.46 -12.34 -0.45
C ARG A 18 -10.31 -13.33 0.68
N ARG A 19 -11.29 -14.22 0.78
CA ARG A 19 -11.14 -15.43 1.60
C ARG A 19 -10.86 -16.60 0.66
N PRO A 20 -9.80 -17.40 0.90
CA PRO A 20 -9.50 -18.53 0.04
C PRO A 20 -10.59 -19.59 0.21
N PHE A 21 -10.97 -20.22 -0.90
CA PHE A 21 -11.81 -21.41 -0.84
C PHE A 21 -10.96 -22.59 -0.39
N LEU A 22 -11.44 -23.37 0.59
CA LEU A 22 -10.76 -24.52 1.17
C LEU A 22 -11.33 -25.82 0.56
N PRO A 23 -10.65 -26.42 -0.43
CA PRO A 23 -11.16 -27.61 -1.12
C PRO A 23 -11.40 -28.78 -0.17
N GLU A 24 -10.57 -28.92 0.86
CA GLU A 24 -10.60 -30.02 1.82
C GLU A 24 -11.87 -29.97 2.67
N LYS A 25 -12.29 -28.78 3.10
CA LYS A 25 -13.57 -28.60 3.82
C LYS A 25 -14.76 -28.89 2.91
N ALA A 26 -14.71 -28.45 1.66
CA ALA A 26 -15.77 -28.71 0.70
C ALA A 26 -15.92 -30.20 0.37
N GLU A 27 -14.81 -30.92 0.24
CA GLU A 27 -14.77 -32.37 0.03
C GLU A 27 -15.31 -33.13 1.24
N ALA A 28 -14.90 -32.76 2.46
CA ALA A 28 -15.43 -33.35 3.69
C ALA A 28 -16.96 -33.19 3.83
N LEU A 29 -17.51 -32.12 3.27
CA LEU A 29 -18.95 -31.84 3.22
C LEU A 29 -19.65 -32.45 2.00
N ASN A 30 -18.95 -33.18 1.13
CA ASN A 30 -19.48 -33.71 -0.14
C ASN A 30 -20.19 -32.63 -0.97
N ILE A 31 -19.55 -31.47 -1.11
CA ILE A 31 -20.06 -30.36 -1.92
C ILE A 31 -19.63 -30.59 -3.38
N PRO A 32 -20.57 -30.74 -4.33
CA PRO A 32 -20.21 -30.88 -5.74
C PRO A 32 -19.59 -29.59 -6.28
N GLN A 33 -18.89 -29.68 -7.41
CA GLN A 33 -18.46 -28.49 -8.17
C GLN A 33 -19.67 -27.84 -8.85
N GLY A 34 -19.78 -26.51 -8.78
CA GLY A 34 -20.90 -25.80 -9.40
C GLY A 34 -20.98 -24.31 -9.08
N PRO A 35 -22.02 -23.63 -9.58
CA PRO A 35 -22.15 -22.17 -9.53
C PRO A 35 -22.23 -21.60 -8.11
N TRP A 36 -22.70 -22.38 -7.12
CA TRP A 36 -22.73 -21.97 -5.70
C TRP A 36 -21.35 -21.58 -5.14
N ARG A 37 -20.25 -22.08 -5.74
CA ARG A 37 -18.90 -21.65 -5.36
C ARG A 37 -18.70 -20.14 -5.52
N ARG A 38 -19.28 -19.54 -6.55
CA ARG A 38 -19.23 -18.09 -6.76
C ARG A 38 -19.91 -17.36 -5.63
N ASP A 39 -21.12 -17.78 -5.27
CA ASP A 39 -21.89 -17.17 -4.17
C ASP A 39 -21.11 -17.26 -2.87
N LEU A 40 -20.54 -18.44 -2.56
CA LEU A 40 -19.73 -18.66 -1.37
C LEU A 40 -18.54 -17.70 -1.31
N VAL A 41 -17.73 -17.63 -2.37
CA VAL A 41 -16.54 -16.73 -2.42
C VAL A 41 -16.93 -15.25 -2.36
N GLU A 42 -18.13 -14.88 -2.84
CA GLU A 42 -18.70 -13.54 -2.70
C GLU A 42 -19.35 -13.29 -1.32
N GLY A 43 -19.24 -14.23 -0.38
CA GLY A 43 -19.75 -14.10 0.98
C GLY A 43 -21.26 -14.39 1.12
N ARG A 44 -21.87 -15.05 0.14
CA ARG A 44 -23.30 -15.41 0.11
C ARG A 44 -23.47 -16.92 0.34
N ALA A 45 -24.59 -17.31 0.97
CA ALA A 45 -24.90 -18.72 1.17
C ALA A 45 -25.14 -19.43 -0.18
N GLY A 46 -24.49 -20.57 -0.38
CA GLY A 46 -24.62 -21.39 -1.59
C GLY A 46 -25.67 -22.49 -1.43
N ARG A 47 -26.63 -22.58 -2.35
CA ARG A 47 -27.63 -23.67 -2.36
C ARG A 47 -27.17 -24.81 -3.28
N LEU A 48 -27.11 -26.02 -2.74
CA LEU A 48 -26.73 -27.23 -3.47
C LEU A 48 -27.93 -27.89 -4.16
N PRO A 49 -27.70 -28.76 -5.17
CA PRO A 49 -28.78 -29.48 -5.87
C PRO A 49 -29.57 -30.44 -4.96
N ASP A 50 -28.95 -30.93 -3.89
CA ASP A 50 -29.59 -31.78 -2.88
C ASP A 50 -30.42 -30.98 -1.85
N GLY A 51 -30.54 -29.67 -2.04
CA GLY A 51 -31.33 -28.78 -1.19
C GLY A 51 -30.58 -28.20 0.01
N ARG A 52 -29.36 -28.69 0.33
CA ARG A 52 -28.54 -28.14 1.41
C ARG A 52 -28.14 -26.68 1.10
N VAL A 53 -27.97 -25.90 2.17
CA VAL A 53 -27.47 -24.53 2.12
C VAL A 53 -26.15 -24.49 2.87
N ILE A 54 -25.10 -24.07 2.20
CA ILE A 54 -23.75 -23.97 2.75
C ILE A 54 -23.43 -22.49 2.99
N GLN A 55 -22.88 -22.19 4.16
CA GLN A 55 -22.39 -20.86 4.51
C GLN A 55 -20.93 -20.69 4.07
N PRO A 56 -20.50 -19.46 3.71
CA PRO A 56 -19.11 -19.19 3.37
C PRO A 56 -18.12 -19.67 4.45
N ASP A 57 -18.42 -19.49 5.73
CA ASP A 57 -17.52 -19.86 6.84
C ASP A 57 -17.23 -21.36 6.96
N GLU A 58 -18.10 -22.19 6.39
CA GLU A 58 -17.92 -23.65 6.39
C GLU A 58 -16.83 -24.09 5.40
N VAL A 59 -16.54 -23.28 4.39
CA VAL A 59 -15.67 -23.67 3.26
C VAL A 59 -14.65 -22.61 2.85
N LEU A 60 -14.67 -21.43 3.46
CA LEU A 60 -13.68 -20.39 3.25
C LEU A 60 -12.71 -20.30 4.44
N GLY A 61 -11.46 -19.96 4.15
CA GLY A 61 -10.46 -19.62 5.14
C GLY A 61 -10.59 -18.20 5.66
N ASP A 62 -9.55 -17.75 6.34
CA ASP A 62 -9.47 -16.40 6.89
C ASP A 62 -9.41 -15.34 5.79
N PHE A 63 -9.77 -14.11 6.16
CA PHE A 63 -9.73 -13.00 5.22
C PHE A 63 -8.28 -12.58 4.97
N HIS A 64 -7.88 -12.66 3.71
CA HIS A 64 -6.63 -12.09 3.23
C HIS A 64 -6.91 -10.70 2.63
N PRO A 65 -6.48 -9.62 3.29
CA PRO A 65 -6.58 -8.27 2.73
C PRO A 65 -5.80 -8.16 1.42
N GLY A 66 -6.31 -7.32 0.50
CA GLY A 66 -5.69 -7.10 -0.79
C GLY A 66 -4.42 -6.24 -0.70
N THR A 67 -3.67 -6.18 -1.79
CA THR A 67 -2.48 -5.31 -1.88
C THR A 67 -2.90 -3.84 -1.88
N ARG A 68 -2.17 -3.00 -1.15
CA ARG A 68 -2.44 -1.57 -0.98
C ARG A 68 -1.22 -0.72 -1.35
N LEU A 69 -1.36 0.14 -2.35
CA LEU A 69 -0.37 1.11 -2.79
C LEU A 69 -0.90 2.53 -2.56
N VAL A 70 -0.10 3.38 -1.91
CA VAL A 70 -0.40 4.79 -1.75
C VAL A 70 0.57 5.60 -2.60
N VAL A 71 0.05 6.50 -3.43
CA VAL A 71 0.83 7.42 -4.26
C VAL A 71 0.45 8.83 -3.87
N VAL A 72 1.38 9.59 -3.31
CA VAL A 72 1.18 10.98 -2.89
C VAL A 72 1.91 11.87 -3.89
N GLY A 73 1.20 12.87 -4.44
CA GLY A 73 1.84 13.95 -5.19
C GLY A 73 2.64 14.88 -4.27
N ASP A 74 3.00 16.06 -4.77
CA ASP A 74 3.77 17.04 -4.00
C ASP A 74 3.04 17.42 -2.71
N SER A 75 3.76 17.53 -1.60
CA SER A 75 3.24 17.82 -0.27
C SER A 75 4.24 18.56 0.61
N GLY A 76 3.76 19.46 1.47
CA GLY A 76 4.58 20.19 2.46
C GLY A 76 4.49 19.63 3.89
N GLU A 77 3.67 18.63 4.13
CA GLU A 77 3.40 18.06 5.45
C GLU A 77 3.07 16.57 5.36
N THR A 78 3.13 15.86 6.48
CA THR A 78 2.90 14.40 6.51
C THR A 78 1.85 13.97 7.53
N GLU A 79 1.40 14.91 8.37
CA GLU A 79 0.43 14.67 9.43
C GLU A 79 -0.91 14.20 8.88
N SER A 80 -1.42 14.82 7.81
CA SER A 80 -2.67 14.41 7.16
C SER A 80 -2.55 13.07 6.40
N LEU A 81 -1.32 12.66 6.07
CA LEU A 81 -1.03 11.47 5.28
C LEU A 81 -0.89 10.22 6.14
N LEU A 82 -0.60 10.36 7.44
CA LEU A 82 -0.26 9.23 8.31
C LEU A 82 -1.34 8.13 8.33
N GLU A 83 -2.59 8.51 8.63
CA GLU A 83 -3.70 7.54 8.69
C GLU A 83 -3.98 6.93 7.32
N ILE A 84 -3.83 7.71 6.25
CA ILE A 84 -4.02 7.25 4.88
C ILE A 84 -2.93 6.24 4.52
N CYS A 85 -1.68 6.45 4.93
CA CYS A 85 -0.57 5.56 4.59
C CYS A 85 -0.50 4.30 5.47
N ARG A 86 -1.27 4.24 6.57
CA ARG A 86 -1.11 3.18 7.57
C ARG A 86 -1.23 1.78 6.95
N GLY A 87 -0.20 0.96 7.15
CA GLY A 87 -0.15 -0.43 6.69
C GLY A 87 -0.22 -0.62 5.17
N ALA A 88 0.10 0.41 4.38
CA ALA A 88 0.23 0.25 2.93
C ALA A 88 1.42 -0.65 2.59
N ASP A 89 1.29 -1.51 1.59
CA ASP A 89 2.38 -2.38 1.14
C ASP A 89 3.50 -1.56 0.47
N ALA A 90 3.14 -0.44 -0.17
CA ALA A 90 4.09 0.54 -0.65
C ALA A 90 3.55 1.97 -0.58
N LEU A 91 4.46 2.91 -0.34
CA LEU A 91 4.24 4.35 -0.41
C LEU A 91 5.16 4.96 -1.45
N VAL A 92 4.59 5.64 -2.45
CA VAL A 92 5.31 6.52 -3.38
C VAL A 92 5.05 7.96 -2.95
N ILE A 93 6.11 8.73 -2.67
CA ILE A 93 5.99 10.10 -2.19
C ILE A 93 7.20 10.95 -2.60
N GLU A 94 7.00 12.26 -2.71
CA GLU A 94 8.07 13.19 -3.02
C GLU A 94 9.20 13.23 -1.96
N SER A 95 10.38 13.65 -2.40
CA SER A 95 11.56 13.89 -1.57
C SER A 95 12.43 14.97 -2.22
N THR A 96 11.83 16.14 -2.43
CA THR A 96 12.46 17.21 -3.22
C THR A 96 13.78 17.67 -2.61
N TYR A 97 13.87 17.67 -1.28
CA TYR A 97 15.02 18.18 -0.52
C TYR A 97 15.68 17.12 0.37
N LEU A 98 16.92 17.38 0.78
CA LEU A 98 17.54 16.73 1.94
C LEU A 98 17.19 17.50 3.23
N ASP A 99 17.40 16.88 4.38
CA ASP A 99 17.04 17.45 5.67
C ASP A 99 17.84 18.73 6.01
N GLU A 100 19.06 18.85 5.49
CA GLU A 100 19.86 20.08 5.59
C GLU A 100 19.17 21.32 4.98
N GLU A 101 18.23 21.12 4.04
CA GLU A 101 17.43 22.18 3.41
C GLU A 101 15.95 22.15 3.88
N ALA A 102 15.66 21.64 5.08
CA ALA A 102 14.29 21.55 5.62
C ALA A 102 13.51 22.87 5.62
N ASP A 103 14.18 23.99 5.89
CA ASP A 103 13.56 25.33 5.80
C ASP A 103 13.12 25.67 4.38
N MET A 104 13.93 25.28 3.38
CA MET A 104 13.60 25.47 1.97
C MET A 104 12.42 24.58 1.56
N ALA A 105 12.42 23.32 1.99
CA ALA A 105 11.31 22.41 1.77
C ALA A 105 10.00 22.99 2.31
N LYS A 106 10.01 23.48 3.54
CA LYS A 106 8.85 24.14 4.16
C LYS A 106 8.43 25.41 3.41
N GLN A 107 9.38 26.24 3.00
CA GLN A 107 9.10 27.47 2.26
C GLN A 107 8.42 27.20 0.92
N PHE A 108 8.85 26.17 0.19
CA PHE A 108 8.30 25.83 -1.12
C PHE A 108 7.15 24.81 -1.06
N GLY A 109 6.84 24.26 0.11
CA GLY A 109 5.73 23.33 0.30
C GLY A 109 6.04 21.92 -0.16
N HIS A 110 7.29 21.47 0.03
CA HIS A 110 7.82 20.16 -0.33
C HIS A 110 8.33 19.40 0.91
N LEU A 111 8.68 18.12 0.73
CA LEU A 111 9.25 17.26 1.77
C LEU A 111 10.76 17.10 1.63
N THR A 112 11.37 16.74 2.76
CA THR A 112 12.72 16.20 2.78
C THR A 112 12.69 14.66 2.73
N ALA A 113 13.77 14.02 2.29
CA ALA A 113 13.88 12.57 2.28
C ALA A 113 13.65 11.98 3.68
N ARG A 114 14.23 12.60 4.72
CA ARG A 114 13.96 12.27 6.13
C ARG A 114 12.48 12.34 6.49
N ARG A 115 11.75 13.40 6.15
CA ARG A 115 10.31 13.53 6.49
C ARG A 115 9.44 12.48 5.82
N SER A 116 9.73 12.14 4.57
CA SER A 116 9.04 11.06 3.84
C SER A 116 9.34 9.69 4.48
N ALA A 117 10.58 9.46 4.91
CA ALA A 117 10.97 8.24 5.63
C ALA A 117 10.33 8.14 7.03
N ASP A 118 10.24 9.24 7.77
CA ASP A 118 9.56 9.28 9.07
C ASP A 118 8.07 8.94 8.94
N LEU A 119 7.40 9.44 7.89
CA LEU A 119 6.02 9.07 7.57
C LEU A 119 5.91 7.56 7.31
N ALA A 120 6.78 7.01 6.46
CA ALA A 120 6.80 5.58 6.14
C ALA A 120 6.96 4.70 7.39
N ALA A 121 7.92 5.04 8.25
CA ALA A 121 8.17 4.34 9.51
C ALA A 121 6.97 4.41 10.47
N ARG A 122 6.40 5.60 10.67
CA ARG A 122 5.24 5.81 11.56
C ARG A 122 3.96 5.15 11.03
N ALA A 123 3.79 5.13 9.71
CA ALA A 123 2.67 4.49 9.05
C ALA A 123 2.80 2.95 9.01
N GLY A 124 4.00 2.41 9.22
CA GLY A 124 4.27 0.98 9.11
C GLY A 124 4.03 0.48 7.69
N VAL A 125 4.51 1.22 6.68
CA VAL A 125 4.40 0.77 5.28
C VAL A 125 5.39 -0.36 5.00
N GLY A 126 5.09 -1.18 4.00
CA GLY A 126 5.98 -2.25 3.56
C GLY A 126 7.25 -1.70 2.93
N ARG A 127 7.13 -0.81 1.93
CA ARG A 127 8.25 -0.21 1.18
C ARG A 127 8.02 1.27 0.91
N LEU A 128 9.09 2.05 0.89
CA LEU A 128 9.09 3.47 0.52
C LEU A 128 9.79 3.67 -0.82
N LEU A 129 9.11 4.33 -1.75
CA LEU A 129 9.60 4.69 -3.07
C LEU A 129 9.64 6.21 -3.18
N LEU A 130 10.84 6.76 -3.18
CA LEU A 130 11.08 8.19 -3.25
C LEU A 130 11.10 8.68 -4.69
N THR A 131 10.38 9.76 -4.96
CA THR A 131 10.34 10.42 -6.27
C THR A 131 10.49 11.94 -6.13
N HIS A 132 10.39 12.66 -7.26
CA HIS A 132 10.42 14.12 -7.33
C HIS A 132 11.64 14.73 -6.64
N ILE A 133 12.83 14.23 -6.99
CA ILE A 133 14.10 14.63 -6.37
C ILE A 133 14.68 15.85 -7.09
N SER A 134 15.17 16.83 -6.33
CA SER A 134 15.90 17.95 -6.91
C SER A 134 17.22 17.49 -7.52
N ARG A 135 17.51 17.94 -8.75
CA ARG A 135 18.75 17.64 -9.50
C ARG A 135 20.04 18.11 -8.81
N ARG A 136 19.95 18.86 -7.72
CA ARG A 136 21.09 19.32 -6.93
C ARG A 136 21.76 18.21 -6.12
N TYR A 137 21.03 17.15 -5.79
CA TYR A 137 21.54 16.05 -4.96
C TYR A 137 21.89 14.83 -5.78
N ARG A 138 22.79 14.01 -5.24
CA ARG A 138 23.02 12.67 -5.77
C ARG A 138 21.96 11.75 -5.19
N GLU A 139 21.38 10.90 -6.02
CA GLU A 139 20.35 9.93 -5.61
C GLU A 139 20.80 9.09 -4.40
N LYS A 140 22.07 8.68 -4.37
CA LYS A 140 22.63 7.91 -3.26
C LYS A 140 22.55 8.63 -1.90
N ASP A 141 22.64 9.96 -1.90
CA ASP A 141 22.65 10.76 -0.66
C ASP A 141 21.20 10.87 -0.14
N VAL A 142 20.24 11.07 -1.05
CA VAL A 142 18.79 11.02 -0.76
C VAL A 142 18.37 9.65 -0.22
N GLN A 143 18.80 8.59 -0.90
CA GLN A 143 18.51 7.22 -0.48
C GLN A 143 19.11 6.92 0.89
N GLN A 144 20.37 7.30 1.15
CA GLN A 144 21.02 7.07 2.43
C GLN A 144 20.30 7.80 3.57
N GLU A 145 19.97 9.09 3.41
CA GLU A 145 19.26 9.86 4.45
C GLU A 145 17.92 9.21 4.83
N ALA A 146 17.17 8.73 3.83
CA ALA A 146 15.91 8.06 4.06
C ALA A 146 16.09 6.66 4.67
N GLN A 147 17.09 5.90 4.25
CA GLN A 147 17.39 4.56 4.78
C GLN A 147 17.86 4.58 6.23
N ASP A 148 18.49 5.66 6.69
CA ASP A 148 18.85 5.86 8.09
C ASP A 148 17.61 5.92 9.01
N VAL A 149 16.44 6.24 8.46
CA VAL A 149 15.15 6.29 9.17
C VAL A 149 14.28 5.08 8.86
N PHE A 150 14.16 4.72 7.58
CA PHE A 150 13.34 3.60 7.10
C PHE A 150 14.15 2.75 6.11
N PRO A 151 14.72 1.61 6.54
CA PRO A 151 15.66 0.83 5.72
C PRO A 151 15.10 0.32 4.39
N ASN A 152 13.80 0.01 4.31
CA ASN A 152 13.17 -0.48 3.08
C ASN A 152 12.77 0.67 2.14
N THR A 153 13.75 1.50 1.80
CA THR A 153 13.59 2.68 0.93
C THR A 153 14.42 2.57 -0.33
N GLU A 154 13.83 2.97 -1.46
CA GLU A 154 14.51 3.13 -2.74
C GLU A 154 14.13 4.45 -3.40
N VAL A 155 15.10 5.02 -4.14
CA VAL A 155 14.86 6.17 -5.02
C VAL A 155 14.45 5.64 -6.40
N ALA A 156 13.27 6.03 -6.87
CA ALA A 156 12.77 5.67 -8.18
C ALA A 156 13.46 6.49 -9.27
N ARG A 157 13.90 5.82 -10.34
CA ARG A 157 14.50 6.46 -11.52
C ARG A 157 13.60 6.28 -12.74
N ASP A 158 13.88 7.08 -13.76
CA ASP A 158 13.22 6.96 -15.05
C ASP A 158 13.30 5.51 -15.55
N PHE A 159 12.13 4.95 -15.91
CA PHE A 159 11.94 3.58 -16.39
C PHE A 159 12.12 2.45 -15.36
N ASP A 160 12.32 2.74 -14.07
CA ASP A 160 12.28 1.69 -13.04
C ASP A 160 10.87 1.05 -12.98
N SER A 161 10.85 -0.25 -12.68
CA SER A 161 9.62 -1.02 -12.52
C SER A 161 9.59 -1.70 -11.15
N PHE A 162 8.51 -1.47 -10.42
CA PHE A 162 8.32 -1.97 -9.07
C PHE A 162 7.11 -2.90 -9.03
N GLN A 163 7.32 -4.13 -8.56
CA GLN A 163 6.22 -5.01 -8.23
C GLN A 163 5.88 -4.85 -6.75
N ILE A 164 4.64 -4.42 -6.46
CA ILE A 164 4.14 -4.34 -5.09
C ILE A 164 3.44 -5.65 -4.77
N ARG A 165 3.86 -6.28 -3.67
CA ARG A 165 3.25 -7.48 -3.13
C ARG A 165 3.02 -7.27 -1.65
N ARG A 166 1.90 -7.76 -1.16
CA ARG A 166 1.70 -7.90 0.29
C ARG A 166 2.71 -8.91 0.83
N ALA A 167 3.41 -8.55 1.90
CA ALA A 167 4.25 -9.52 2.60
C ALA A 167 3.34 -10.62 3.18
N GLU A 168 3.64 -11.87 2.88
CA GLU A 168 3.00 -13.01 3.54
C GLU A 168 3.53 -13.06 4.98
N GLU A 169 2.63 -13.10 5.97
CA GLU A 169 2.97 -13.28 7.39
C GLU A 169 3.57 -14.67 7.66
#